data_AF-K2E7W9-F1
#
_entry.id   AF-K2E7W9-F1
#
_cell.length_a   1.000
_cell.length_b   1.000
_cell.length_c   1.000
_cell.angle_alpha   90.00
_cell.angle_beta   90.00
_cell.angle_gamma   90.00
#
_symmetry.space_group_name_H-M   'P 1'
#
loop_
_entity.id
_entity.type
_entity.pdbx_description
1 polymer ?
#
loop_
_entity_poly.entity_id
_entity_poly.type
_entity_poly.pdbx_seq_one_letter_code
_entity_poly.pdbx_strand_id
1 'polypeptide(L)'
;NKLAAEGAEIYLSPGQLMNEMGINKEETRRNGTTAADDDRESRILSVLKEKSPDFDDLSSETGIPGPVLNKIIVEMMLKNLIFEKGGVYYVL
;
A
#
# COMPACT_ATOMS: atom_id res chain seq x y z
N ASN A 1 -1.82 -21.13 26.81
CA ASN A 1 -3.16 -21.61 26.38
C ASN A 1 -4.28 -21.25 27.36
N LYS A 2 -4.34 -20.01 27.85
CA LYS A 2 -5.50 -19.51 28.63
C LYS A 2 -6.35 -18.52 27.83
N LEU A 3 -5.73 -17.80 26.89
CA LEU A 3 -6.38 -16.85 25.98
C LEU A 3 -7.26 -17.51 24.90
N ALA A 4 -6.94 -18.73 24.47
CA ALA A 4 -7.76 -19.48 23.51
C ALA A 4 -9.06 -20.05 24.12
N ALA A 5 -9.19 -20.06 25.46
CA ALA A 5 -10.35 -20.60 26.17
C ALA A 5 -11.45 -19.55 26.39
N GLU A 6 -11.15 -18.27 26.19
CA GLU A 6 -12.08 -17.15 26.44
C GLU A 6 -12.77 -16.65 25.14
N GLY A 7 -12.80 -17.48 24.09
CA GLY A 7 -13.53 -17.17 22.85
C GLY A 7 -12.78 -16.26 21.88
N ALA A 8 -11.48 -16.02 22.10
CA ALA A 8 -10.64 -15.41 21.07
C ALA A 8 -10.39 -16.45 19.96
N GLU A 9 -11.18 -16.36 18.88
CA GLU A 9 -10.94 -17.13 17.67
C GLU A 9 -9.50 -16.87 17.20
N ILE A 10 -8.72 -17.94 17.09
CA ILE A 10 -7.34 -17.84 16.61
C ILE A 10 -7.42 -17.67 15.10
N TYR A 11 -7.31 -16.43 14.62
CA TYR A 11 -7.29 -16.11 13.19
C TYR A 11 -6.02 -16.66 12.54
N LEU A 12 -6.09 -17.90 12.06
CA LEU A 12 -4.99 -18.62 11.41
C LEU A 12 -4.83 -18.30 9.93
N SER A 13 -5.61 -17.35 9.38
CA SER A 13 -5.45 -16.95 7.98
C SER A 13 -5.61 -15.43 7.81
N PRO A 14 -4.67 -14.78 7.08
CA PRO A 14 -4.76 -13.36 6.75
C PRO A 14 -6.08 -12.96 6.09
N GLY A 15 -6.75 -13.90 5.41
CA GLY A 15 -8.03 -13.67 4.76
C GLY A 15 -9.20 -13.42 5.71
N GLN A 16 -9.17 -13.93 6.94
CA GLN A 16 -10.25 -13.71 7.91
C GLN A 16 -10.17 -12.33 8.58
N LEU A 17 -8.96 -11.81 8.81
CA LEU A 17 -8.74 -10.42 9.23
C LEU A 17 -9.32 -9.41 8.23
N MET A 18 -9.22 -9.72 6.93
CA MET A 18 -9.74 -8.85 5.88
C MET A 18 -11.29 -8.81 5.87
N ASN A 19 -11.96 -9.88 6.30
CA ASN A 19 -13.41 -9.94 6.38
C ASN A 19 -13.98 -9.11 7.56
N GLU A 20 -13.29 -9.08 8.70
CA GLU A 20 -13.72 -8.30 9.87
C GLU A 20 -13.51 -6.79 9.73
N MET A 21 -12.52 -6.37 8.94
CA MET A 21 -12.30 -4.93 8.65
C MET A 21 -13.31 -4.33 7.66
N GLY A 22 -14.37 -5.07 7.27
CA GLY A 22 -15.41 -4.55 6.39
C GLY A 22 -14.92 -4.22 4.98
N ILE A 23 -13.80 -4.83 4.54
CA ILE A 23 -13.33 -4.74 3.16
C ILE A 23 -14.22 -5.67 2.34
N ASN A 24 -15.43 -5.21 2.07
CA ASN A 24 -16.32 -5.85 1.12
C ASN A 24 -15.58 -5.95 -0.21
N LYS A 25 -15.27 -7.19 -0.59
CA LYS A 25 -14.97 -7.62 -1.95
C LYS A 25 -16.19 -7.32 -2.82
N GLU A 26 -16.40 -6.07 -3.18
CA GLU A 26 -17.02 -5.78 -4.45
C GLU A 26 -15.96 -5.98 -5.52
N GLU A 27 -16.04 -7.20 -6.03
CA GLU A 27 -15.49 -7.74 -7.25
C GLU A 27 -15.80 -6.84 -8.45
N THR A 28 -15.23 -5.63 -8.49
CA THR A 28 -15.11 -4.91 -9.74
C THR A 28 -13.87 -5.44 -10.44
N ARG A 29 -14.10 -6.38 -11.36
CA ARG A 29 -13.22 -6.60 -12.52
C ARG A 29 -12.94 -5.25 -13.19
N ARG A 30 -11.88 -4.55 -12.78
CA ARG A 30 -11.28 -3.45 -13.54
C ARG A 30 -9.95 -3.95 -14.09
N ASN A 31 -10.08 -4.64 -15.21
CA ASN A 31 -9.01 -4.79 -16.19
C ASN A 31 -8.81 -3.42 -16.84
N GLY A 32 -8.23 -2.49 -16.09
CA GLY A 32 -8.08 -1.09 -16.47
C GLY A 32 -7.18 -0.42 -15.47
N THR A 33 -5.88 -0.52 -15.70
CA THR A 33 -4.92 0.53 -15.34
C THR A 33 -5.50 1.82 -15.91
N THR A 34 -6.26 2.54 -15.09
CA THR A 34 -6.69 3.88 -15.41
C THR A 34 -5.43 4.68 -15.61
N ALA A 35 -5.22 5.30 -16.77
CA ALA A 35 -4.02 6.09 -17.08
C ALA A 35 -3.61 7.08 -15.96
N ALA A 36 -4.59 7.52 -15.16
CA ALA A 36 -4.37 8.33 -13.97
C ALA A 36 -3.54 7.66 -12.86
N ASP A 37 -3.53 6.35 -12.74
CA ASP A 37 -2.71 5.60 -11.77
C ASP A 37 -1.28 5.41 -12.29
N ASP A 38 -1.11 5.17 -13.60
CA ASP A 38 0.22 5.15 -14.24
C ASP A 38 0.91 6.54 -14.16
N ASP A 39 0.14 7.63 -14.32
CA ASP A 39 0.63 9.00 -14.15
C ASP A 39 1.08 9.28 -12.70
N ARG A 40 0.39 8.71 -11.71
CA ARG A 40 0.74 8.87 -10.28
C ARG A 40 1.97 8.04 -9.91
N GLU A 41 2.07 6.81 -10.40
CA GLU A 41 3.25 5.95 -10.25
C GLU A 41 4.49 6.63 -10.84
N SER A 42 4.37 7.20 -12.04
CA SER A 42 5.44 7.96 -12.69
C SER A 42 5.89 9.19 -11.89
N ARG A 43 4.94 9.93 -11.29
CA ARG A 43 5.25 11.05 -10.40
C ARG A 43 5.99 10.63 -9.14
N ILE A 44 5.54 9.55 -8.49
CA ILE A 44 6.21 9.00 -7.29
C ILE A 44 7.63 8.54 -7.64
N LEU A 45 7.83 7.83 -8.75
CA LEU A 45 9.15 7.42 -9.21
C LEU A 45 10.07 8.61 -9.52
N SER A 46 9.53 9.70 -10.07
CA SER A 46 10.32 10.90 -10.37
C SER A 46 10.85 11.54 -9.09
N VAL A 47 10.00 11.67 -8.06
CA VAL A 47 10.42 12.17 -6.74
C VAL A 47 11.47 11.26 -6.10
N LEU A 48 11.26 9.94 -6.16
CA LEU A 48 12.16 8.94 -5.58
C LEU A 48 13.53 8.85 -6.29
N LYS A 49 13.62 9.30 -7.54
CA LYS A 49 14.90 9.40 -8.27
C LYS A 49 15.73 10.60 -7.82
N GLU A 50 15.08 11.70 -7.44
CA GLU A 50 15.77 12.92 -7.03
C GLU A 50 16.21 12.84 -5.56
N LYS A 51 15.41 12.20 -4.70
CA LYS A 51 15.70 12.06 -3.28
C LYS A 51 15.09 10.79 -2.69
N SER A 52 15.45 10.49 -1.45
CA SER A 52 14.87 9.39 -0.66
C SER A 52 13.99 9.98 0.44
N PRO A 53 12.73 10.33 0.13
CA PRO A 53 11.75 10.88 1.06
C PRO A 53 11.13 9.79 1.95
N ASP A 54 10.59 10.22 3.08
CA ASP A 54 9.65 9.41 3.87
C ASP A 54 8.22 9.50 3.30
N PHE A 55 7.27 8.82 3.95
CA PHE A 55 5.88 8.77 3.49
C PHE A 55 5.18 10.14 3.51
N ASP A 56 5.45 10.95 4.54
CA ASP A 56 4.80 12.25 4.72
C ASP A 56 5.34 13.25 3.68
N ASP A 57 6.65 13.23 3.42
CA ASP A 57 7.29 13.98 2.36
C ASP A 57 6.74 13.61 0.98
N LEU A 58 6.56 12.31 0.71
CA LEU A 58 5.95 11.83 -0.53
C LEU A 58 4.51 12.34 -0.69
N SER A 59 3.71 12.29 0.37
CA SER A 59 2.33 12.78 0.32
C SER A 59 2.27 14.28 0.06
N SER A 60 3.15 15.05 0.72
CA SER A 60 3.23 16.50 0.56
C SER A 60 3.67 16.91 -0.85
N GLU A 61 4.67 16.24 -1.43
CA GLU A 61 5.20 16.62 -2.75
C GLU A 61 4.35 16.14 -3.92
N THR A 62 3.82 14.92 -3.81
CA THR A 62 2.98 14.37 -4.87
C THR A 62 1.56 14.92 -4.82
N GLY A 63 1.14 15.49 -3.68
CA GLY A 63 -0.23 15.93 -3.41
C GLY A 63 -1.23 14.78 -3.39
N ILE A 64 -0.75 13.55 -3.26
CA ILE A 64 -1.58 12.34 -3.28
C ILE A 64 -2.10 12.09 -1.85
N PRO A 65 -3.42 11.87 -1.68
CA PRO A 65 -3.98 11.52 -0.37
C PRO A 65 -3.36 10.24 0.19
N GLY A 66 -3.01 10.24 1.48
CA GLY A 66 -2.33 9.12 2.15
C GLY A 66 -2.88 7.72 1.86
N PRO A 67 -4.21 7.46 1.89
CA PRO A 67 -4.75 6.15 1.55
C PRO A 67 -4.45 5.69 0.11
N VAL A 68 -4.47 6.63 -0.84
CA VAL A 68 -4.17 6.37 -2.24
C VAL A 68 -2.67 6.18 -2.45
N LEU A 69 -1.85 7.01 -1.79
CA LEU A 69 -0.40 6.90 -1.83
C LEU A 69 0.06 5.55 -1.27
N ASN A 70 -0.47 5.12 -0.13
CA ASN A 70 -0.14 3.84 0.48
C ASN A 70 -0.46 2.67 -0.46
N LYS A 71 -1.63 2.71 -1.12
CA LYS A 71 -1.99 1.70 -2.11
C LYS A 71 -0.96 1.63 -3.25
N ILE A 72 -0.57 2.79 -3.81
CA ILE A 72 0.38 2.85 -4.92
C ILE A 72 1.77 2.38 -4.49
N ILE A 73 2.27 2.84 -3.33
CA ILE A 73 3.57 2.41 -2.78
C ILE A 73 3.60 0.90 -2.56
N VAL A 74 2.54 0.31 -2.01
CA VAL A 74 2.43 -1.15 -1.84
C VAL A 74 2.47 -1.86 -3.19
N GLU A 75 1.73 -1.39 -4.20
CA GLU A 75 1.76 -1.96 -5.55
C GLU A 75 3.17 -1.85 -6.17
N MET A 76 3.87 -0.73 -6.00
CA MET A 76 5.22 -0.53 -6.51
C MET A 76 6.26 -1.40 -5.80
N MET A 77 6.13 -1.63 -4.50
CA MET A 77 6.96 -2.58 -3.75
C MET A 77 6.72 -4.01 -4.24
N LEU A 78 5.46 -4.40 -4.46
CA LEU A 78 5.11 -5.72 -5.00
C LEU A 78 5.64 -5.94 -6.43
N LYS A 79 5.70 -4.87 -7.23
CA LYS A 79 6.31 -4.87 -8.57
C LYS A 79 7.84 -4.87 -8.54
N ASN A 80 8.49 -4.84 -7.37
CA ASN A 80 9.94 -4.66 -7.20
C ASN A 80 10.48 -3.40 -7.92
N LEU A 81 9.75 -2.28 -7.85
CA LEU A 81 10.22 -1.00 -8.38
C LEU A 81 10.91 -0.14 -7.32
N ILE A 82 10.46 -0.28 -6.07
CA ILE A 82 10.95 0.49 -4.93
C ILE A 82 11.07 -0.43 -3.72
N PHE A 83 11.87 -0.03 -2.74
CA PHE A 83 11.96 -0.69 -1.45
C PHE A 83 11.99 0.34 -0.31
N GLU A 84 11.48 -0.05 0.85
CA GLU A 84 11.54 0.75 2.07
C GLU A 84 12.69 0.29 2.96
N LYS A 85 13.45 1.23 3.52
CA LYS A 85 14.44 0.96 4.56
C LYS A 85 14.39 2.03 5.63
N GLY A 86 13.87 1.67 6.81
CA GLY A 86 13.82 2.57 7.97
C GLY A 86 12.86 3.75 7.79
N GLY A 87 11.71 3.55 7.15
CA GLY A 87 10.72 4.61 6.90
C GLY A 87 11.02 5.48 5.69
N VAL A 88 12.11 5.21 4.97
CA VAL A 88 12.52 5.94 3.77
C VAL A 88 12.40 5.04 2.55
N TYR A 89 11.91 5.59 1.44
CA TYR A 89 11.71 4.87 0.19
C TYR A 89 12.86 5.10 -0.79
N TYR A 90 13.25 4.03 -1.47
CA TYR A 90 14.34 4.00 -2.43
C TYR A 90 13.90 3.29 -3.72
N VAL A 91 14.42 3.73 -4.86
CA VAL A 91 14.26 3.02 -6.14
C VAL A 91 15.23 1.83 -6.21
N LEU A 92 14.78 0.72 -6.78
CA LEU A 92 15.63 -0.45 -7.05
C LEU A 92 16.51 -0.28 -8.29
#